data_AF-A0A943J333-F1
#
_entry.id   AF-A0A943J333-F1
#
_cell.length_a   1.000
_cell.length_b   1.000
_cell.length_c   1.000
_cell.angle_alpha   90.00
_cell.angle_beta   90.00
_cell.angle_gamma   90.00
#
_symmetry.space_group_name_H-M   'P 1'
#
loop_
_entity.id
_entity.type
_entity.pdbx_description
1 polymer ?
#
loop_
_entity_poly.entity_id
_entity_poly.type
_entity_poly.pdbx_seq_one_letter_code
_entity_poly.pdbx_strand_id
1 'polypeptide(L)'
;MIFTERWHTFFDRSAPNMILRFAVMFFGLALVAASVALTRASGLGTSPISCIPAVLSFTTAWTIGTWTFVVNVLFVLIQIILLRSDFNPIQFLQIAFVFVFSAMIDFFVPFCELIPMPNYGFELFYTILGVFMTGFGIFLQVKASLITLPGEGIVLAVSKVTKIAFPKCKVAFDTSQGVIGVIISLIAMGGLFGVREGTILSALFVGVVVNLCNKLLPNFEKAVPLAGHRTLTATTLEAPSNASAPQEVPATDAAPEAALEATDASYSLERD
;
A
#
# COMPACT_ATOMS: atom_id res chain seq x y z
N MET A 1 7.98 3.82 -36.34
CA MET A 1 7.44 3.30 -35.07
C MET A 1 8.08 4.06 -33.93
N ILE A 2 7.28 4.86 -33.25
CA ILE A 2 7.69 5.73 -32.14
C ILE A 2 8.05 4.83 -30.95
N PHE A 3 9.09 5.16 -30.17
CA PHE A 3 9.55 4.35 -29.02
C PHE A 3 8.39 3.90 -28.11
N THR A 4 7.43 4.79 -27.89
CA THR A 4 6.19 4.55 -27.14
C THR A 4 5.36 3.39 -27.70
N GLU A 5 5.21 3.29 -29.02
CA GLU A 5 4.47 2.18 -29.65
C GLU A 5 5.18 0.84 -29.46
N ARG A 6 6.51 0.80 -29.62
CA ARG A 6 7.33 -0.42 -29.38
C ARG A 6 7.32 -0.83 -27.91
N TRP A 7 7.29 0.14 -26.99
CA TRP A 7 7.21 -0.10 -25.56
C TRP A 7 5.87 -0.76 -25.18
N HIS A 8 4.75 -0.17 -25.63
CA HIS A 8 3.42 -0.72 -25.38
C HIS A 8 3.24 -2.10 -26.02
N THR A 9 3.62 -2.29 -27.28
CA THR A 9 3.50 -3.61 -27.94
C THR A 9 4.34 -4.71 -27.29
N PHE A 10 5.47 -4.38 -26.66
CA PHE A 10 6.27 -5.35 -25.93
C PHE A 10 5.68 -5.69 -24.56
N PHE A 11 5.26 -4.68 -23.79
CA PHE A 11 4.74 -4.86 -22.41
C PHE A 11 3.23 -5.11 -22.32
N ASP A 12 2.49 -5.09 -23.43
CA ASP A 12 1.12 -5.61 -23.52
C ASP A 12 1.06 -7.14 -23.42
N ARG A 13 2.19 -7.84 -23.57
CA ARG A 13 2.29 -9.28 -23.38
C ARG A 13 2.36 -9.63 -21.88
N SER A 14 1.70 -10.72 -21.49
CA SER A 14 1.55 -11.13 -20.08
C SER A 14 2.85 -11.36 -19.31
N ALA A 15 3.84 -12.02 -19.91
CA ALA A 15 5.12 -12.28 -19.26
C ALA A 15 5.98 -11.01 -19.03
N PRO A 16 6.28 -10.18 -20.05
CA PRO A 16 7.08 -8.97 -19.84
C PRO A 16 6.39 -7.93 -18.98
N ASN A 17 5.05 -7.82 -19.03
CA ASN A 17 4.28 -6.98 -18.11
C ASN A 17 4.55 -7.36 -16.64
N MET A 18 4.46 -8.66 -16.34
CA MET A 18 4.68 -9.18 -15.00
C MET A 18 6.12 -8.94 -14.53
N ILE A 19 7.11 -9.14 -15.41
CA ILE A 19 8.53 -8.85 -15.11
C ILE A 19 8.71 -7.36 -14.79
N LEU A 20 8.13 -6.46 -15.58
CA LEU A 20 8.20 -5.02 -15.34
C LEU A 20 7.58 -4.65 -13.99
N ARG A 21 6.39 -5.17 -13.69
CA ARG A 21 5.72 -4.93 -12.41
C ARG A 21 6.54 -5.45 -11.24
N PHE A 22 7.18 -6.62 -11.38
CA PHE A 22 8.08 -7.13 -10.35
C PHE A 22 9.30 -6.23 -10.20
N ALA A 23 9.92 -5.79 -11.29
CA ALA A 23 11.06 -4.87 -11.25
C ALA A 23 10.70 -3.55 -10.57
N VAL A 24 9.56 -2.94 -10.91
CA VAL A 24 9.07 -1.72 -10.26
C VAL A 24 8.76 -1.95 -8.79
N MET A 25 8.14 -3.08 -8.45
CA MET A 25 7.84 -3.43 -7.06
C MET A 25 9.12 -3.64 -6.23
N PHE A 26 10.11 -4.39 -6.74
CA PHE A 26 11.39 -4.60 -6.07
C PHE A 26 12.22 -3.31 -5.97
N PHE A 27 12.18 -2.46 -6.98
CA PHE A 27 12.83 -1.15 -6.91
C PHE A 27 12.17 -0.25 -5.86
N GLY A 28 10.84 -0.21 -5.82
CA GLY A 28 10.09 0.47 -4.77
C GLY A 28 10.41 -0.10 -3.38
N LEU A 29 10.53 -1.43 -3.27
CA LEU A 29 10.92 -2.12 -2.05
C LEU A 29 12.33 -1.73 -1.58
N ALA A 30 13.28 -1.65 -2.52
CA ALA A 30 14.65 -1.22 -2.25
C ALA A 30 14.71 0.19 -1.67
N LEU A 31 13.93 1.11 -2.26
CA LEU A 31 13.86 2.49 -1.80
C LEU A 31 13.28 2.60 -0.40
N VAL A 32 12.23 1.83 -0.08
CA VAL A 32 11.68 1.78 1.28
C VAL A 32 12.66 1.12 2.25
N ALA A 33 13.40 0.10 1.85
CA ALA A 33 14.39 -0.54 2.71
C ALA A 33 15.55 0.43 3.03
N ALA A 34 16.06 1.12 2.01
CA ALA A 34 17.08 2.15 2.16
C ALA A 34 16.58 3.33 3.01
N SER A 35 15.31 3.72 2.89
CA SER A 35 14.75 4.79 3.72
C SER A 35 14.62 4.40 5.19
N VAL A 36 14.25 3.14 5.48
CA VAL A 36 14.21 2.61 6.85
C VAL A 36 15.62 2.59 7.45
N ALA A 37 16.62 2.14 6.69
CA ALA A 37 18.02 2.19 7.10
C ALA A 37 18.51 3.63 7.37
N LEU A 38 18.17 4.57 6.49
CA LEU A 38 18.58 5.97 6.61
C LEU A 38 17.91 6.68 7.80
N THR A 39 16.61 6.49 7.99
CA THR A 39 15.86 7.09 9.13
C THR A 39 16.22 6.44 10.47
N ARG A 40 16.67 5.18 10.46
CA ARG A 40 17.28 4.56 11.63
C ARG A 40 18.61 5.26 11.97
N ALA A 41 19.48 5.42 10.98
CA ALA A 41 20.79 6.03 11.18
C ALA A 41 20.70 7.50 11.64
N SER A 42 19.63 8.22 11.29
CA SER A 42 19.42 9.60 11.74
C SER A 42 19.01 9.75 13.20
N GLY A 43 18.56 8.70 13.87
CA GLY A 43 18.22 8.75 15.30
C GLY A 43 17.05 9.68 15.67
N LEU A 44 16.37 10.31 14.70
CA LEU A 44 15.16 11.13 14.92
C LEU A 44 13.86 10.33 14.89
N GLY A 45 13.97 9.02 14.74
CA GLY A 45 12.85 8.10 14.73
C GLY A 45 12.38 7.71 13.33
N THR A 46 11.69 6.57 13.27
CA THR A 46 11.29 5.91 12.03
C THR A 46 9.79 6.04 11.77
N SER A 47 9.30 5.52 10.64
CA SER A 47 7.87 5.44 10.36
C SER A 47 7.11 4.66 11.45
N PRO A 48 5.81 4.95 11.69
CA PRO A 48 5.03 4.27 12.73
C PRO A 48 5.02 2.74 12.60
N ILE A 49 5.02 2.21 11.37
CA ILE A 49 5.01 0.75 11.14
C ILE A 49 6.37 0.08 11.46
N SER A 50 7.48 0.79 11.24
CA SER A 50 8.83 0.29 11.53
C SER A 50 9.31 0.64 12.95
N CYS A 51 8.49 1.37 13.70
CA CYS A 51 8.74 1.81 15.06
C CYS A 51 9.03 0.63 16.01
N ILE A 52 8.15 -0.38 16.03
CA ILE A 52 8.33 -1.57 16.90
C ILE A 52 9.63 -2.31 16.54
N PRO A 53 9.89 -2.68 15.26
CA PRO A 53 11.15 -3.29 14.88
C PRO A 53 12.39 -2.46 15.25
N ALA A 54 12.33 -1.14 15.04
CA ALA A 54 13.44 -0.25 15.35
C ALA A 54 13.76 -0.27 16.85
N VAL A 55 12.76 -0.07 17.71
CA VAL A 55 12.92 -0.10 19.18
C VAL A 55 13.45 -1.45 19.65
N LEU A 56 12.90 -2.56 19.15
CA LEU A 56 13.33 -3.91 19.54
C LEU A 56 14.76 -4.21 19.11
N SER A 57 15.20 -3.70 17.96
CA SER A 57 16.59 -3.85 17.51
C SER A 57 17.60 -3.01 18.29
N PHE A 58 17.17 -1.98 19.04
CA PHE A 58 18.06 -1.26 19.96
C PHE A 58 18.20 -1.97 21.32
N THR A 59 17.24 -2.82 21.67
CA THR A 59 17.15 -3.49 22.98
C THR A 59 17.62 -4.94 22.95
N THR A 60 17.80 -5.52 21.77
CA THR A 60 18.18 -6.93 21.58
C THR A 60 19.34 -7.05 20.59
N ALA A 61 19.98 -8.22 20.55
CA ALA A 61 21.09 -8.48 19.62
C ALA A 61 20.66 -8.71 18.16
N TRP A 62 19.36 -8.65 17.87
CA TRP A 62 18.83 -8.93 16.53
C TRP A 62 18.77 -7.67 15.68
N THR A 63 19.00 -7.84 14.38
CA THR A 63 18.98 -6.74 13.41
C THR A 63 17.58 -6.15 13.25
N ILE A 64 17.50 -4.92 12.74
CA ILE A 64 16.22 -4.28 12.41
C ILE A 64 15.45 -5.06 11.33
N GLY A 65 16.14 -5.63 10.34
CA GLY A 65 15.54 -6.49 9.32
C GLY A 65 14.92 -7.73 9.96
N THR A 66 15.63 -8.41 10.86
CA THR A 66 15.09 -9.59 11.57
C THR A 66 13.81 -9.25 12.33
N TRP A 67 13.79 -8.17 13.10
CA TRP A 67 12.58 -7.74 13.80
C TRP A 67 11.47 -7.31 12.84
N THR A 68 11.82 -6.67 11.72
CA THR A 68 10.86 -6.29 10.68
C THR A 68 10.20 -7.53 10.11
N PHE A 69 10.97 -8.58 9.82
CA PHE A 69 10.45 -9.86 9.35
C PHE A 69 9.50 -10.47 10.38
N VAL A 70 9.91 -10.57 11.64
CA VAL A 70 9.10 -11.13 12.73
C VAL A 70 7.77 -10.39 12.89
N VAL A 71 7.80 -9.06 12.97
CA VAL A 71 6.59 -8.24 13.11
C VAL A 71 5.66 -8.39 11.91
N ASN A 72 6.21 -8.42 10.69
CA ASN A 72 5.39 -8.64 9.48
C ASN A 72 4.78 -10.05 9.43
N VAL A 73 5.51 -11.08 9.85
CA VAL A 73 4.96 -12.45 9.99
C VAL A 73 3.84 -12.45 11.03
N LEU A 74 4.01 -11.78 12.17
CA LEU A 74 2.94 -11.62 13.16
C LEU A 74 1.70 -10.94 12.57
N PHE A 75 1.86 -9.92 11.72
CA PHE A 75 0.74 -9.29 11.03
C PHE A 75 0.02 -10.27 10.09
N VAL A 76 0.75 -11.12 9.37
CA VAL A 76 0.13 -12.16 8.52
C VAL A 76 -0.60 -13.20 9.39
N LEU A 77 -0.04 -13.61 10.52
CA LEU A 77 -0.71 -14.53 11.44
C LEU A 77 -2.01 -13.94 12.02
N ILE A 78 -1.98 -12.66 12.40
CA ILE A 78 -3.19 -11.95 12.85
C ILE A 78 -4.21 -11.87 11.73
N GLN A 79 -3.80 -11.61 10.48
CA GLN A 79 -4.70 -11.65 9.32
C GLN A 79 -5.36 -13.02 9.15
N ILE A 80 -4.60 -14.12 9.27
CA ILE A 80 -5.14 -15.49 9.20
C ILE A 80 -6.19 -15.71 10.29
N ILE A 81 -5.90 -15.32 11.53
CA ILE A 81 -6.83 -15.47 12.67
C ILE A 81 -8.10 -14.65 12.46
N LEU A 82 -7.97 -13.44 11.91
CA LEU A 82 -9.06 -12.49 11.77
C LEU A 82 -9.98 -12.83 10.58
N LEU A 83 -9.40 -13.21 9.43
CA LEU A 83 -10.16 -13.57 8.21
C LEU A 83 -10.64 -15.03 8.20
N ARG A 84 -9.98 -15.93 8.94
CA ARG A 84 -10.29 -17.37 8.99
C ARG A 84 -10.48 -17.99 7.61
N SER A 85 -11.69 -18.41 7.25
CA SER A 85 -12.03 -19.05 5.97
C SER A 85 -11.89 -18.12 4.77
N ASP A 86 -11.90 -16.81 4.98
CA ASP A 86 -11.77 -15.80 3.92
C ASP A 86 -10.30 -15.46 3.61
N PHE A 87 -9.35 -16.14 4.26
CA PHE A 87 -7.93 -15.92 4.04
C PHE A 87 -7.51 -16.49 2.69
N ASN A 88 -7.02 -15.61 1.80
CA ASN A 88 -6.58 -16.02 0.47
C ASN A 88 -5.16 -16.60 0.54
N PRO A 89 -4.91 -17.80 0.00
CA PRO A 89 -3.57 -18.40 -0.02
C PRO A 89 -2.49 -17.54 -0.69
N ILE A 90 -2.89 -16.64 -1.60
CA ILE A 90 -1.98 -15.68 -2.25
C ILE A 90 -1.26 -14.78 -1.23
N GLN A 91 -1.86 -14.53 -0.05
CA GLN A 91 -1.24 -13.72 1.01
C GLN A 91 0.01 -14.38 1.61
N PHE A 92 0.23 -15.69 1.45
CA PHE A 92 1.50 -16.30 1.85
C PHE A 92 2.70 -15.76 1.06
N LEU A 93 2.48 -15.26 -0.16
CA LEU A 93 3.54 -14.62 -0.94
C LEU A 93 4.07 -13.35 -0.26
N GLN A 94 3.27 -12.72 0.61
CA GLN A 94 3.71 -11.60 1.43
C GLN A 94 4.87 -12.00 2.34
N ILE A 95 4.90 -13.23 2.87
CA ILE A 95 5.98 -13.72 3.75
C ILE A 95 7.31 -13.75 2.98
N ALA A 96 7.30 -14.30 1.76
CA ALA A 96 8.49 -14.30 0.90
C ALA A 96 8.93 -12.87 0.55
N PHE A 97 7.97 -11.99 0.28
CA PHE A 97 8.26 -10.59 -0.03
C PHE A 97 8.86 -9.83 1.16
N VAL A 98 8.31 -10.00 2.37
CA VAL A 98 8.87 -9.35 3.57
C VAL A 98 10.18 -9.95 4.02
N PHE A 99 10.46 -11.22 3.69
CA PHE A 99 11.80 -11.79 3.87
C PHE A 99 12.83 -11.03 3.03
N VAL A 100 12.55 -10.82 1.74
CA VAL A 100 13.43 -10.04 0.85
C VAL A 100 13.55 -8.61 1.35
N PHE A 101 12.43 -7.96 1.70
CA PHE A 101 12.43 -6.60 2.26
C PHE A 101 13.34 -6.48 3.50
N SER A 102 13.22 -7.44 4.41
CA SER A 102 13.97 -7.46 5.66
C SER A 102 15.47 -7.65 5.42
N ALA A 103 15.84 -8.55 4.50
CA ALA A 103 17.22 -8.72 4.08
C ALA A 103 17.79 -7.46 3.40
N MET A 104 16.98 -6.74 2.63
CA MET A 104 17.38 -5.47 2.02
C MET A 104 17.62 -4.38 3.07
N ILE A 105 16.81 -4.31 4.13
CA ILE A 105 17.05 -3.35 5.22
C ILE A 105 18.42 -3.63 5.84
N ASP A 106 18.69 -4.88 6.22
CA ASP A 106 19.97 -5.25 6.83
C ASP A 106 21.16 -5.07 5.87
N PHE A 107 20.93 -5.18 4.56
CA PHE A 107 21.92 -4.80 3.56
C PHE A 107 22.21 -3.30 3.55
N PHE A 108 21.20 -2.43 3.65
CA PHE A 108 21.38 -0.97 3.59
C PHE A 108 21.90 -0.34 4.89
N VAL A 109 21.56 -0.91 6.06
CA VAL A 109 21.91 -0.36 7.37
C VAL A 109 23.40 -0.03 7.52
N PRO A 110 24.35 -0.95 7.22
CA PRO A 110 25.78 -0.65 7.33
C PRO A 110 26.23 0.54 6.49
N PHE A 111 25.64 0.74 5.30
CA PHE A 111 25.98 1.87 4.44
C PHE A 111 25.45 3.19 4.99
N CYS A 112 24.25 3.18 5.59
CA CYS A 112 23.67 4.37 6.21
C CYS A 112 24.37 4.76 7.51
N GLU A 113 24.90 3.79 8.27
CA GLU A 113 25.67 4.03 9.49
C GLU A 113 27.05 4.66 9.22
N LEU A 114 27.58 4.53 7.99
CA LEU A 114 28.81 5.22 7.57
C LEU A 114 28.59 6.72 7.28
N ILE A 115 27.34 7.19 7.19
CA ILE A 115 27.03 8.58 6.89
C ILE A 115 27.23 9.40 8.18
N PRO A 116 28.20 10.34 8.23
CA PRO A 116 28.40 11.15 9.42
C PRO A 116 27.23 12.11 9.61
N MET A 117 26.66 12.13 10.81
CA MET A 117 25.57 13.04 11.20
C MET A 117 26.04 13.94 12.35
N PRO A 118 26.85 14.97 12.06
CA PRO A 118 27.54 15.74 13.09
C PRO A 118 26.62 16.72 13.83
N ASN A 119 25.44 17.02 13.29
CA ASN A 119 24.50 17.95 13.90
C ASN A 119 23.04 17.56 13.61
N TYR A 120 22.13 18.15 14.37
CA TYR A 120 20.69 17.96 14.23
C TYR A 120 20.15 18.30 12.83
N GLY A 121 20.76 19.28 12.15
CA GLY A 121 20.35 19.67 10.81
C GLY A 121 20.56 18.55 9.77
N PHE A 122 21.68 17.84 9.84
CA PHE A 122 21.95 16.67 9.00
C PHE A 122 21.01 15.51 9.34
N GLU A 123 20.79 15.24 10.63
CA GLU A 123 19.82 14.23 11.09
C GLU A 123 18.42 14.50 10.52
N LEU A 124 17.97 15.76 10.58
CA LEU A 124 16.68 16.19 10.05
C LEU A 124 16.62 16.09 8.53
N PHE A 125 17.67 16.53 7.83
CA PHE A 125 17.76 16.43 6.38
C PHE A 125 17.64 14.98 5.89
N TYR A 126 18.40 14.05 6.48
CA TYR A 126 18.34 12.63 6.11
C TYR A 126 17.01 11.99 6.50
N THR A 127 16.40 12.42 7.61
CA THR A 127 15.06 11.98 7.99
C THR A 127 14.02 12.41 6.95
N ILE A 128 14.05 13.67 6.52
CA ILE A 128 13.16 14.20 5.46
C ILE A 128 13.41 13.45 4.15
N LEU A 129 14.67 13.26 3.76
CA LEU A 129 15.03 12.48 2.56
C LEU A 129 14.49 11.06 2.64
N GLY A 130 14.61 10.41 3.81
CA GLY A 130 14.03 9.09 4.05
C GLY A 130 12.50 9.08 3.94
N VAL A 131 11.82 10.11 4.42
CA VAL A 131 10.36 10.26 4.24
C VAL A 131 9.99 10.36 2.76
N PHE A 132 10.75 11.14 1.97
CA PHE A 132 10.54 11.22 0.51
C PHE A 132 10.80 9.88 -0.18
N MET A 133 11.91 9.19 0.15
CA MET A 133 12.23 7.86 -0.39
C MET A 133 11.14 6.84 -0.05
N THR A 134 10.63 6.87 1.18
CA THR A 134 9.52 6.02 1.64
C THR A 134 8.26 6.28 0.82
N GLY A 135 7.86 7.55 0.69
CA GLY A 135 6.66 7.91 -0.06
C GLY A 135 6.77 7.55 -1.54
N PHE A 136 7.91 7.79 -2.17
CA PHE A 136 8.14 7.42 -3.57
C PHE A 136 8.20 5.89 -3.75
N GLY A 137 8.85 5.16 -2.85
CA GLY A 137 8.90 3.70 -2.86
C GLY A 137 7.52 3.07 -2.69
N ILE A 138 6.68 3.60 -1.79
CA ILE A 138 5.28 3.19 -1.63
C ILE A 138 4.49 3.47 -2.91
N PHE A 139 4.64 4.66 -3.51
CA PHE A 139 3.99 5.00 -4.77
C PHE A 139 4.29 3.98 -5.87
N LEU A 140 5.56 3.58 -6.03
CA LEU A 140 5.95 2.57 -7.01
C LEU A 140 5.34 1.20 -6.73
N GLN A 141 5.32 0.77 -5.46
CA GLN A 141 4.71 -0.50 -5.06
C GLN A 141 3.20 -0.52 -5.32
N VAL A 142 2.50 0.59 -5.02
CA VAL A 142 1.08 0.75 -5.31
C VAL A 142 0.82 0.70 -6.82
N LYS A 143 1.63 1.38 -7.64
CA LYS A 143 1.49 1.36 -9.11
C LYS A 143 1.84 0.00 -9.71
N ALA A 144 2.76 -0.75 -9.11
CA ALA A 144 3.02 -2.13 -9.51
C ALA A 144 1.84 -3.06 -9.22
N SER A 145 1.07 -2.78 -8.15
CA SER A 145 -0.18 -3.49 -7.79
C SER A 145 -0.04 -5.02 -7.81
N LEU A 146 1.12 -5.56 -7.40
CA LEU A 146 1.37 -7.01 -7.46
C LEU A 146 1.00 -7.71 -6.16
N ILE A 147 1.48 -7.21 -5.02
CA ILE A 147 1.31 -7.85 -3.71
C ILE A 147 0.86 -6.78 -2.71
N THR A 148 -0.12 -7.13 -1.86
CA THR A 148 -0.50 -6.30 -0.70
C THR A 148 0.55 -6.45 0.39
N LEU A 149 1.16 -5.37 0.86
CA LEU A 149 2.09 -5.45 1.99
C LEU A 149 1.35 -5.86 3.28
N PRO A 150 1.97 -6.61 4.21
CA PRO A 150 1.29 -7.05 5.44
C PRO A 150 0.70 -5.92 6.28
N GLY A 151 1.37 -4.75 6.30
CA GLY A 151 0.88 -3.55 6.99
C GLY A 151 -0.46 -3.02 6.46
N GLU A 152 -0.70 -3.13 5.16
CA GLU A 152 -1.99 -2.78 4.56
C GLU A 152 -2.99 -3.95 4.67
N GLY A 153 -2.49 -5.19 4.53
CA GLY A 153 -3.29 -6.41 4.65
C GLY A 153 -3.99 -6.54 6.00
N ILE A 154 -3.29 -6.26 7.11
CA ILE A 154 -3.89 -6.30 8.45
C ILE A 154 -4.95 -5.22 8.66
N VAL A 155 -4.73 -4.01 8.14
CA VAL A 155 -5.71 -2.92 8.22
C VAL A 155 -6.96 -3.24 7.40
N LEU A 156 -6.80 -3.83 6.22
CA LEU A 156 -7.91 -4.33 5.40
C LEU A 156 -8.68 -5.44 6.12
N ALA A 157 -7.97 -6.40 6.73
CA ALA A 157 -8.59 -7.48 7.50
C ALA A 157 -9.40 -6.93 8.68
N VAL A 158 -8.85 -5.98 9.43
CA VAL A 158 -9.53 -5.31 10.55
C VAL A 158 -10.74 -4.53 10.06
N SER A 159 -10.61 -3.75 8.98
CA SER A 159 -11.72 -3.00 8.39
C SER A 159 -12.86 -3.92 7.95
N LYS A 160 -12.54 -5.08 7.34
CA LYS A 160 -13.55 -6.09 6.95
C LYS A 160 -14.31 -6.62 8.16
N VAL A 161 -13.60 -7.03 9.22
CA VAL A 161 -14.22 -7.69 10.37
C VAL A 161 -14.97 -6.71 11.26
N THR A 162 -14.45 -5.50 11.44
CA THR A 162 -15.07 -4.47 12.28
C THR A 162 -16.13 -3.64 11.55
N LYS A 163 -16.17 -3.69 10.22
CA LYS A 163 -17.01 -2.82 9.35
C LYS A 163 -16.75 -1.33 9.52
N ILE A 164 -15.62 -0.96 10.12
CA ILE A 164 -15.17 0.43 10.23
C ILE A 164 -14.48 0.81 8.92
N ALA A 165 -14.66 2.06 8.48
CA ALA A 165 -14.04 2.57 7.26
C ALA A 165 -12.51 2.40 7.28
N PHE A 166 -11.94 1.95 6.16
CA PHE A 166 -10.52 1.66 6.00
C PHE A 166 -9.59 2.80 6.46
N PRO A 167 -9.81 4.08 6.08
CA PRO A 167 -8.95 5.16 6.54
C PRO A 167 -8.91 5.31 8.07
N LYS A 168 -10.05 5.09 8.75
CA LYS A 168 -10.12 5.15 10.23
C LYS A 168 -9.36 3.98 10.86
N CYS A 169 -9.50 2.78 10.30
CA CYS A 169 -8.75 1.61 10.75
C CYS A 169 -7.24 1.82 10.58
N LYS A 170 -6.84 2.44 9.47
CA LYS A 170 -5.43 2.72 9.16
C LYS A 170 -4.83 3.66 10.21
N VAL A 171 -5.49 4.77 10.48
CA VAL A 171 -5.03 5.74 11.49
C VAL A 171 -4.97 5.09 12.88
N ALA A 172 -5.97 4.31 13.27
CA ALA A 172 -5.98 3.61 14.55
C ALA A 172 -4.82 2.59 14.65
N PHE A 173 -4.57 1.83 13.59
CA PHE A 173 -3.49 0.84 13.54
C PHE A 173 -2.12 1.53 13.62
N ASP A 174 -1.86 2.54 12.80
CA ASP A 174 -0.58 3.25 12.79
C ASP A 174 -0.33 3.96 14.14
N THR A 175 -1.38 4.52 14.76
CA THR A 175 -1.30 5.11 16.10
C THR A 175 -0.97 4.04 17.15
N SER A 176 -1.57 2.86 17.07
CA SER A 176 -1.30 1.76 18.01
C SER A 176 0.16 1.29 17.94
N GLN A 177 0.74 1.21 16.73
CA GLN A 177 2.14 0.86 16.51
C GLN A 177 3.08 1.90 17.13
N GLY A 178 2.78 3.19 16.94
CA GLY A 178 3.51 4.28 17.57
C GLY A 178 3.47 4.20 19.10
N VAL A 179 2.29 4.02 19.69
CA VAL A 179 2.11 3.93 21.15
C VAL A 179 2.83 2.71 21.73
N ILE A 180 2.71 1.53 21.10
CA ILE A 180 3.41 0.33 21.55
C ILE A 180 4.92 0.53 21.50
N GLY A 181 5.46 1.12 20.42
CA GLY A 181 6.87 1.43 20.33
C GLY A 181 7.37 2.39 21.40
N VAL A 182 6.60 3.44 21.72
CA VAL A 182 6.91 4.36 22.84
C VAL A 182 6.96 3.62 24.17
N ILE A 183 5.96 2.77 24.45
CA ILE A 183 5.90 1.99 25.69
C ILE A 183 7.10 1.06 25.81
N ILE A 184 7.44 0.32 24.76
CA ILE A 184 8.60 -0.59 24.75
C ILE A 184 9.89 0.21 24.96
N SER A 185 10.04 1.35 24.27
CA SER A 185 11.24 2.19 24.39
C SER A 185 11.43 2.71 25.81
N LEU A 186 10.34 3.19 26.44
CA LEU A 186 10.38 3.70 27.82
C LEU A 186 10.71 2.61 28.83
N ILE A 187 10.10 1.42 28.70
CA ILE A 187 10.33 0.31 29.64
C ILE A 187 11.75 -0.26 29.49
N ALA A 188 12.20 -0.46 28.25
CA ALA A 188 13.45 -1.17 27.99
C ALA A 188 14.69 -0.26 28.10
N MET A 189 14.56 1.03 27.76
CA MET A 189 15.71 1.96 27.66
C MET A 189 15.59 3.19 28.54
N GLY A 190 14.45 3.42 29.21
CA GLY A 190 14.23 4.60 30.05
C GLY A 190 14.14 5.92 29.28
N GLY A 191 14.02 5.87 27.95
CA GLY A 191 13.99 7.04 27.07
C GLY A 191 13.31 6.74 25.74
N LEU A 192 13.16 7.77 24.88
CA LEU A 192 12.56 7.63 23.55
C LEU A 192 13.65 7.40 22.49
N PHE A 193 13.87 6.13 22.16
CA PHE A 193 14.78 5.67 21.11
C PHE A 193 13.95 5.12 19.96
N GLY A 194 14.30 5.47 18.71
CA GLY A 194 13.53 5.04 17.53
C GLY A 194 12.18 5.74 17.34
N VAL A 195 11.68 6.50 18.33
CA VAL A 195 10.44 7.28 18.26
C VAL A 195 10.68 8.71 18.72
N ARG A 196 10.83 9.65 17.79
CA ARG A 196 10.95 11.08 18.10
C ARG A 196 10.18 11.89 17.04
N GLU A 197 10.55 13.15 16.86
CA GLU A 197 9.93 14.08 15.91
C GLU A 197 9.90 13.53 14.47
N GLY A 198 10.91 12.75 14.07
CA GLY A 198 10.96 12.07 12.77
C GLY A 198 9.82 11.10 12.53
N THR A 199 9.30 10.45 13.59
CA THR A 199 8.12 9.57 13.49
C THR A 199 6.85 10.37 13.20
N ILE A 200 6.71 11.54 13.82
CA ILE A 200 5.58 12.45 13.57
C ILE A 200 5.68 13.01 12.15
N LEU A 201 6.87 13.45 11.73
CA LEU A 201 7.13 13.90 10.36
C LEU A 201 6.79 12.81 9.34
N SER A 202 7.22 11.57 9.57
CA SER A 202 6.90 10.45 8.69
C SER A 202 5.38 10.20 8.62
N ALA A 203 4.69 10.19 9.76
CA ALA A 203 3.24 9.96 9.79
C ALA A 203 2.46 11.03 9.00
N LEU A 204 2.89 12.30 9.05
CA LEU A 204 2.21 13.40 8.36
C LEU A 204 2.58 13.50 6.88
N PHE A 205 3.86 13.34 6.55
CA PHE A 205 4.38 13.67 5.22
C PHE A 205 4.41 12.49 4.25
N VAL A 206 4.53 11.23 4.71
CA VAL A 206 4.60 10.08 3.77
C VAL A 206 3.36 10.04 2.87
N GLY A 207 2.16 10.22 3.43
CA GLY A 207 0.93 10.24 2.64
C GLY A 207 0.85 11.41 1.67
N VAL A 208 1.34 12.59 2.06
CA VAL A 208 1.42 13.77 1.19
C VAL A 208 2.38 13.52 0.03
N VAL A 209 3.54 12.92 0.29
CA VAL A 209 4.52 12.58 -0.76
C VAL A 209 3.94 11.57 -1.73
N VAL A 210 3.28 10.51 -1.26
CA VAL A 210 2.61 9.52 -2.13
C VAL A 210 1.57 10.20 -3.03
N ASN A 211 0.76 11.12 -2.48
CA ASN A 211 -0.24 11.86 -3.26
C ASN A 211 0.41 12.82 -4.26
N LEU A 212 1.50 13.49 -3.86
CA LEU A 212 2.28 14.36 -4.74
C LEU A 212 2.89 13.58 -5.91
N CYS A 213 3.48 12.41 -5.66
CA CYS A 213 4.00 11.53 -6.71
C CYS A 213 2.89 11.10 -7.69
N ASN A 214 1.70 10.78 -7.19
CA ASN A 214 0.54 10.48 -8.04
C ASN A 214 0.13 11.66 -8.93
N LYS A 215 0.16 12.89 -8.39
CA LYS A 215 -0.18 14.11 -9.14
C LYS A 215 0.89 14.52 -10.15
N LEU A 216 2.17 14.35 -9.81
CA LEU A 216 3.30 14.71 -10.68
C LEU A 216 3.56 13.68 -11.78
N LEU A 217 3.21 12.42 -11.55
CA LEU A 217 3.40 11.32 -12.50
C LEU A 217 2.06 10.67 -12.91
N PRO A 218 1.07 11.45 -13.42
CA PRO A 218 -0.25 10.92 -13.74
C PRO A 218 -0.20 9.90 -14.89
N ASN A 219 0.78 10.03 -15.79
CA ASN A 219 0.98 9.11 -16.90
C ASN A 219 1.81 7.87 -16.55
N PHE A 220 2.22 7.66 -15.29
CA PHE A 220 3.02 6.49 -14.92
C PHE A 220 2.26 5.17 -15.12
N GLU A 221 0.92 5.22 -15.07
CA GLU A 221 0.05 4.09 -15.40
C GLU A 221 0.16 3.66 -16.87
N LYS A 222 0.60 4.55 -17.76
CA LYS A 222 0.93 4.19 -19.15
C LYS A 222 2.27 3.45 -19.21
N ALA A 223 3.21 3.75 -18.32
CA ALA A 223 4.50 3.07 -18.26
C ALA A 223 4.37 1.64 -17.70
N VAL A 224 3.38 1.39 -16.83
CA VAL A 224 3.09 0.08 -16.24
C VAL A 224 1.65 -0.33 -16.60
N PRO A 225 1.43 -1.08 -17.69
CA PRO A 225 0.09 -1.43 -18.13
C PRO A 225 -0.61 -2.34 -17.10
N LEU A 226 -1.76 -1.89 -16.58
CA LEU A 226 -2.55 -2.66 -15.58
C LEU A 226 -3.70 -3.45 -16.21
N ALA A 227 -4.15 -3.05 -17.41
CA ALA A 227 -5.32 -3.64 -18.06
C ALA A 227 -5.05 -5.09 -18.53
N GLY A 228 -5.97 -6.00 -18.21
CA GLY A 228 -5.97 -7.39 -18.70
C GLY A 228 -5.06 -8.39 -17.95
N HIS A 229 -4.34 -7.97 -16.90
CA HIS A 229 -3.32 -8.80 -16.26
C HIS A 229 -3.61 -9.13 -14.79
N ARG A 230 -3.34 -10.39 -14.38
CA ARG A 230 -3.60 -10.87 -13.02
C ARG A 230 -2.79 -10.06 -12.00
N THR A 231 -3.51 -9.46 -11.07
CA THR A 231 -2.94 -8.84 -9.87
C THR A 231 -2.93 -9.90 -8.76
N LEU A 232 -1.77 -10.14 -8.13
CA LEU A 232 -1.62 -11.11 -7.03
C LEU A 232 -1.97 -10.47 -5.66
N THR A 233 -2.91 -9.54 -5.69
CA THR A 233 -3.54 -8.98 -4.49
C THR A 233 -4.78 -9.82 -4.21
N ALA A 234 -5.12 -10.00 -2.95
CA ALA A 234 -6.41 -10.56 -2.58
C ALA A 234 -7.52 -9.54 -2.96
N THR A 235 -7.94 -9.50 -4.22
CA THR A 235 -9.08 -8.70 -4.70
C THR A 235 -10.43 -9.25 -4.21
N THR A 236 -10.47 -9.86 -3.02
CA THR A 236 -11.72 -10.18 -2.31
C THR A 236 -12.07 -9.12 -1.27
N LEU A 237 -11.34 -8.00 -1.23
CA LEU A 237 -11.69 -6.81 -0.48
C LEU A 237 -11.45 -5.60 -1.36
N GLU A 238 -12.46 -5.26 -2.16
CA GLU A 238 -12.54 -3.95 -2.81
C GLU A 238 -12.21 -2.87 -1.76
N ALA A 239 -11.20 -2.05 -2.06
CA ALA A 239 -11.09 -0.76 -1.39
C ALA A 239 -12.38 0.02 -1.74
N PRO A 240 -13.16 0.50 -0.77
CA PRO A 240 -14.39 1.23 -1.07
C PRO A 240 -14.01 2.62 -1.55
N SER A 241 -13.77 2.76 -2.86
CA SER A 241 -13.76 4.07 -3.52
C SER A 241 -14.45 4.09 -4.88
N ASN A 242 -15.13 3.01 -5.29
CA ASN A 242 -15.96 2.97 -6.51
C ASN A 242 -17.44 2.64 -6.23
N ALA A 243 -17.91 2.85 -5.01
CA ALA A 243 -19.34 2.76 -4.68
C ALA A 243 -20.03 4.12 -4.87
N SER A 244 -20.04 4.64 -6.10
CA SER A 244 -21.06 5.60 -6.58
C SER A 244 -20.76 6.05 -8.01
N ALA A 245 -21.14 5.22 -8.97
CA ALA A 245 -21.74 5.69 -10.22
C ALA A 245 -22.79 4.64 -10.60
N PRO A 246 -24.10 4.96 -10.54
CA PRO A 246 -25.12 4.08 -11.09
C PRO A 246 -24.76 3.82 -12.56
N GLN A 247 -24.76 2.54 -12.94
CA GLN A 247 -24.77 2.17 -14.35
C GLN A 247 -25.99 2.82 -15.00
N GLU A 248 -25.75 3.83 -15.82
CA GLU A 248 -26.75 4.39 -16.72
C GLU A 248 -27.09 3.28 -17.72
N VAL A 249 -28.28 2.69 -17.52
CA VAL A 249 -28.86 1.71 -18.44
C VAL A 249 -29.01 2.42 -19.80
N PRO A 250 -28.55 1.84 -20.93
CA PRO A 250 -28.68 2.51 -22.21
C PRO A 250 -30.17 2.62 -22.55
N ALA A 251 -30.67 3.86 -22.66
CA ALA A 251 -31.98 4.13 -23.22
C ALA A 251 -31.95 3.73 -24.70
N THR A 252 -32.61 2.62 -25.02
CA THR A 252 -32.99 2.25 -26.39
C THR A 252 -34.03 3.23 -26.91
N ASP A 253 -33.56 4.31 -27.53
CA ASP A 253 -34.36 5.14 -28.44
C ASP A 253 -34.34 4.48 -29.83
N ALA A 254 -35.36 3.68 -30.12
CA ALA A 254 -35.74 3.30 -31.49
C ALA A 254 -37.14 2.68 -31.53
N ALA A 255 -38.19 3.49 -31.72
CA ALA A 255 -39.25 3.26 -32.71
C ALA A 255 -40.29 4.40 -32.69
N PRO A 256 -40.93 4.71 -33.83
CA PRO A 256 -41.59 5.99 -34.08
C PRO A 256 -43.09 5.96 -33.79
N GLU A 257 -43.60 7.04 -33.21
CA GLU A 257 -45.02 7.29 -32.99
C GLU A 257 -45.61 7.99 -34.23
N ALA A 258 -46.15 7.20 -35.17
CA ALA A 258 -47.00 7.69 -36.26
C ALA A 258 -47.84 6.54 -36.87
N ALA A 259 -49.03 6.32 -36.30
CA ALA A 259 -50.24 5.78 -36.96
C ALA A 259 -51.34 5.71 -35.87
N LEU A 260 -52.45 6.46 -35.96
CA LEU A 260 -53.66 6.05 -36.70
C LEU A 260 -54.11 4.64 -36.24
N GLU A 261 -55.30 4.37 -35.76
CA GLU A 261 -56.60 5.07 -35.73
C GLU A 261 -57.54 4.05 -35.05
N ALA A 262 -58.61 4.51 -34.42
CA ALA A 262 -59.88 3.79 -34.25
C ALA A 262 -59.86 2.32 -33.78
N THR A 263 -60.30 2.06 -32.54
CA THR A 263 -61.46 1.17 -32.24
C THR A 263 -61.53 0.90 -30.73
N ASP A 264 -62.27 1.73 -30.00
CA ASP A 264 -62.87 1.29 -28.74
C ASP A 264 -64.25 1.96 -28.58
N ALA A 265 -65.17 1.47 -29.42
CA ALA A 265 -66.61 1.77 -29.35
C ALA A 265 -67.37 0.80 -30.28
N SER A 266 -67.32 -0.50 -29.98
CA SER A 266 -68.30 -1.47 -30.49
C SER A 266 -68.15 -2.83 -29.79
N TYR A 267 -68.72 -2.94 -28.60
CA TYR A 267 -69.32 -4.20 -28.18
C TYR A 267 -70.72 -3.92 -27.64
N SER A 268 -71.65 -3.86 -28.59
CA SER A 268 -73.08 -4.11 -28.44
C SER A 268 -73.31 -5.31 -27.51
N LEU A 269 -74.16 -5.24 -26.48
CA LEU A 269 -75.58 -5.60 -26.60
C LEU A 269 -75.83 -6.67 -27.67
N GLU A 270 -76.08 -7.92 -27.27
CA GLU A 270 -77.30 -8.68 -27.60
C GLU A 270 -77.20 -10.16 -27.17
N ARG A 271 -78.23 -10.60 -26.42
CA ARG A 271 -78.89 -11.93 -26.45
C ARG A 271 -78.07 -13.13 -25.92
N ASP A 272 -78.55 -14.00 -25.03
CA ASP A 272 -79.90 -14.42 -24.64
C ASP A 272 -79.96 -14.74 -23.12
#